data_AF-A0A2D3VKP6-F1
#
_entry.id   AF-A0A2D3VKP6-F1
#
_cell.length_a   1.000
_cell.length_b   1.000
_cell.length_c   1.000
_cell.angle_alpha   90.00
_cell.angle_beta   90.00
_cell.angle_gamma   90.00
#
_symmetry.space_group_name_H-M   'P 1'
#
loop_
_entity.id
_entity.type
_entity.pdbx_description
1 polymer ?
#
loop_
_entity_poly.entity_id
_entity_poly.type
_entity_poly.pdbx_seq_one_letter_code
_entity_poly.pdbx_strand_id
1 'polypeptide(L)'
;GGSIRQPAAFCGIVGMKPTYGRVSRYGLGAYASSLDQIGPMTQNVEDAAILYDIISGHDDKDSTSAPMDDKVSDKLNPERKLRIAVLPKYIENASEDIKSAYAKAIEALKTAGHTIVEKEMMDAKYDISAYYITATAEATTNLARYDGIRYGNRVEGKNLEDTFIQTRSNGFGDEVKRRILLGNFVLSSGYYEAYYVKAQKTRHIIKDEYEKIFADVDLILSPVAPTVANKFGELSNPMEMYLSDIYTISVNLAGLPALALPISKNAEEMPVGLQLIAKAYDEQTLFDGALSLEKEIAYKA
;
A
#
# COMPACT_ATOMS: atom_id res chain seq x y z
N GLY A 1 -3.49 -4.07 2.03
CA GLY A 1 -3.23 -2.63 1.81
C GLY A 1 -1.90 -2.44 1.14
N GLY A 2 -1.78 -2.97 -0.07
CA GLY A 2 -0.55 -2.96 -0.87
C GLY A 2 -0.88 -3.21 -2.34
N SER A 3 -2.12 -2.97 -2.75
CA SER A 3 -2.74 -3.49 -3.97
C SER A 3 -2.17 -2.95 -5.29
N ILE A 4 -1.22 -2.01 -5.23
CA ILE A 4 -0.41 -1.55 -6.37
C ILE A 4 1.02 -2.10 -6.23
N ARG A 5 1.61 -1.91 -5.05
CA ARG A 5 3.01 -2.25 -4.76
C ARG A 5 3.28 -3.76 -4.77
N GLN A 6 2.42 -4.56 -4.13
CA GLN A 6 2.56 -6.02 -4.06
C GLN A 6 2.48 -6.66 -5.44
N PRO A 7 1.45 -6.43 -6.28
CA PRO A 7 1.45 -7.00 -7.62
C PRO A 7 2.61 -6.48 -8.47
N ALA A 8 3.04 -5.22 -8.30
CA ALA A 8 4.24 -4.72 -8.98
C ALA A 8 5.50 -5.51 -8.60
N ALA A 9 5.72 -5.75 -7.31
CA ALA A 9 6.84 -6.57 -6.82
C ALA A 9 6.77 -8.02 -7.30
N PHE A 10 5.59 -8.63 -7.30
CA PHE A 10 5.37 -10.00 -7.78
C PHE A 10 5.55 -10.15 -9.29
N CYS A 11 5.23 -9.11 -10.06
CA CYS A 11 5.32 -9.12 -11.51
C CYS A 11 6.61 -8.50 -12.05
N GLY A 12 7.52 -8.03 -11.18
CA GLY A 12 8.80 -7.46 -11.59
C GLY A 12 8.68 -6.13 -12.33
N ILE A 13 7.74 -5.28 -11.92
CA ILE A 13 7.49 -3.96 -12.51
C ILE A 13 7.50 -2.87 -11.45
N VAL A 14 7.41 -1.61 -11.87
CA VAL A 14 7.30 -0.45 -10.97
C VAL A 14 5.83 -0.23 -10.58
N GLY A 15 5.58 0.01 -9.30
CA GLY A 15 4.25 0.31 -8.77
C GLY A 15 4.30 1.39 -7.70
N MET A 16 3.68 2.53 -7.96
CA MET A 16 3.73 3.69 -7.08
C MET A 16 2.36 3.96 -6.46
N LYS A 17 2.32 4.09 -5.13
CA LYS A 17 1.17 4.61 -4.40
C LYS A 17 1.53 6.02 -3.90
N PRO A 18 0.87 7.09 -4.39
CA PRO A 18 1.17 8.45 -3.94
C PRO A 18 0.64 8.71 -2.52
N THR A 19 0.97 9.86 -1.95
CA THR A 19 0.41 10.32 -0.67
C THR A 19 -1.12 10.32 -0.75
N TYR A 20 -1.78 9.97 0.35
CA TYR A 20 -3.24 10.05 0.42
C TYR A 20 -3.69 11.49 0.11
N GLY A 21 -4.60 11.64 -0.86
CA GLY A 21 -5.09 12.94 -1.32
C GLY A 21 -4.34 13.57 -2.50
N ARG A 22 -3.25 12.97 -3.01
CA ARG A 22 -2.54 13.51 -4.21
C ARG A 22 -3.24 13.25 -5.54
N VAL A 23 -4.04 12.18 -5.59
CA VAL A 23 -4.84 11.78 -6.75
C VAL A 23 -6.28 11.68 -6.27
N SER A 24 -7.19 12.32 -7.01
CA SER A 24 -8.62 12.27 -6.68
C SER A 24 -9.13 10.84 -6.63
N ARG A 25 -9.98 10.57 -5.64
CA ARG A 25 -10.71 9.30 -5.51
C ARG A 25 -12.11 9.40 -6.12
N TYR A 26 -12.50 10.55 -6.67
CA TYR A 26 -13.77 10.69 -7.37
C TYR A 26 -13.81 9.76 -8.60
N GLY A 27 -14.79 8.85 -8.63
CA GLY A 27 -14.90 7.81 -9.65
C GLY A 27 -14.24 6.48 -9.28
N LEU A 28 -13.47 6.41 -8.19
CA LEU A 28 -12.97 5.14 -7.65
C LEU A 28 -14.08 4.38 -6.92
N GLY A 29 -14.25 3.10 -7.24
CA GLY A 29 -15.08 2.20 -6.44
C GLY A 29 -14.49 2.00 -5.05
N ALA A 30 -14.95 2.81 -4.08
CA ALA A 30 -14.37 2.86 -2.75
C ALA A 30 -14.47 1.51 -2.02
N TYR A 31 -13.33 1.06 -1.50
CA TYR A 31 -13.21 -0.05 -0.56
C TYR A 31 -13.01 0.50 0.85
N ALA A 32 -11.90 1.17 1.12
CA ALA A 32 -11.60 1.82 2.38
C ALA A 32 -11.24 3.28 2.12
N SER A 33 -12.24 4.15 2.25
CA SER A 33 -12.16 5.58 1.91
C SER A 33 -10.95 6.32 2.51
N SER A 34 -10.50 5.97 3.71
CA SER A 34 -9.35 6.63 4.36
C SER A 34 -7.99 6.02 4.00
N LEU A 35 -7.95 4.99 3.16
CA LEU A 35 -6.75 4.20 2.83
C LEU A 35 -6.54 4.04 1.31
N ASP A 36 -7.62 4.10 0.53
CA ASP A 36 -7.62 3.95 -0.92
C ASP A 36 -6.86 5.09 -1.58
N GLN A 37 -6.03 4.76 -2.57
CA GLN A 37 -5.33 5.75 -3.38
C GLN A 37 -4.97 5.13 -4.73
N ILE A 38 -5.32 5.82 -5.83
CA ILE A 38 -4.91 5.43 -7.19
C ILE A 38 -3.43 5.79 -7.38
N GLY A 39 -2.71 4.96 -8.14
CA GLY A 39 -1.33 5.23 -8.52
C GLY A 39 -0.87 4.40 -9.72
N PRO A 40 0.24 4.78 -10.38
CA PRO A 40 0.67 4.18 -11.63
C PRO A 40 1.40 2.84 -11.43
N MET A 41 1.31 1.99 -12.45
CA MET A 41 2.10 0.76 -12.61
C MET A 41 2.74 0.77 -14.00
N THR A 42 4.07 0.69 -14.07
CA THR A 42 4.86 0.94 -15.28
C THR A 42 6.08 0.04 -15.35
N GLN A 43 6.81 0.06 -16.47
CA GLN A 43 8.03 -0.75 -16.63
C GLN A 43 9.26 -0.11 -15.98
N ASN A 44 9.26 1.21 -15.78
CA ASN A 44 10.39 1.94 -15.20
C ASN A 44 9.89 3.13 -14.35
N VAL A 45 10.79 3.70 -13.55
CA VAL A 45 10.50 4.80 -12.61
C VAL A 45 10.13 6.11 -13.32
N GLU A 46 10.74 6.40 -14.48
CA GLU A 46 10.47 7.61 -15.26
C GLU A 46 9.02 7.63 -15.78
N ASP A 47 8.55 6.53 -16.36
CA ASP A 47 7.15 6.38 -16.80
C ASP A 47 6.17 6.52 -15.63
N ALA A 48 6.53 5.99 -14.45
CA ALA A 48 5.71 6.14 -13.25
C ALA A 48 5.59 7.61 -12.83
N ALA A 49 6.68 8.39 -12.95
CA ALA A 49 6.69 9.82 -12.66
C ALA A 49 5.82 10.61 -13.65
N ILE A 50 5.94 10.31 -14.94
CA ILE A 50 5.12 10.94 -15.99
C ILE A 50 3.63 10.66 -15.76
N LEU A 51 3.26 9.40 -15.51
CA LEU A 51 1.85 9.06 -15.23
C LEU A 51 1.36 9.69 -13.92
N TYR A 52 2.19 9.74 -12.87
CA TYR A 52 1.86 10.42 -11.63
C TYR A 52 1.55 11.90 -11.87
N ASP A 53 2.34 12.58 -12.68
CA ASP A 53 2.11 13.99 -13.01
C ASP A 53 0.82 14.21 -13.80
N ILE A 54 0.43 13.26 -14.66
CA ILE A 54 -0.83 13.34 -15.40
C ILE A 54 -2.05 13.19 -14.48
N ILE A 55 -1.99 12.28 -13.50
CA ILE A 55 -3.17 11.92 -12.68
C ILE A 55 -3.25 12.68 -11.35
N SER A 56 -2.16 13.28 -10.88
CA SER A 56 -2.13 14.03 -9.62
C SER A 56 -2.65 15.46 -9.76
N GLY A 57 -3.19 16.00 -8.68
CA GLY A 57 -3.68 17.38 -8.62
C GLY A 57 -4.96 17.51 -7.82
N HIS A 58 -5.32 18.75 -7.49
CA HIS A 58 -6.55 19.03 -6.78
C HIS A 58 -7.79 18.69 -7.63
N ASP A 59 -8.87 18.23 -6.99
CA ASP A 59 -10.16 18.00 -7.64
C ASP A 59 -11.30 18.44 -6.71
N ASP A 60 -12.06 19.44 -7.15
CA ASP A 60 -13.19 20.00 -6.40
C ASP A 60 -14.30 18.98 -6.11
N LYS A 61 -14.34 17.84 -6.84
CA LYS A 61 -15.30 16.76 -6.61
C LYS A 61 -14.88 15.79 -5.52
N ASP A 62 -13.63 15.86 -5.05
CA ASP A 62 -13.11 15.07 -3.95
C ASP A 62 -12.65 16.00 -2.83
N SER A 63 -13.49 16.13 -1.79
CA SER A 63 -13.17 16.95 -0.61
C SER A 63 -11.95 16.47 0.18
N THR A 64 -11.39 15.30 -0.14
CA THR A 64 -10.15 14.78 0.45
C THR A 64 -8.93 14.96 -0.45
N SER A 65 -9.12 15.46 -1.68
CA SER A 65 -8.03 15.82 -2.57
C SER A 65 -7.27 17.03 -2.02
N ALA A 66 -5.97 16.90 -1.84
CA ALA A 66 -5.13 17.96 -1.32
C ALA A 66 -5.06 19.12 -2.35
N PRO A 67 -5.08 20.38 -1.91
CA PRO A 67 -4.96 21.53 -2.80
C PRO A 67 -3.49 21.75 -3.21
N MET A 68 -2.93 20.78 -3.94
CA MET A 68 -1.54 20.78 -4.40
C MET A 68 -1.44 20.27 -5.84
N ASP A 69 -0.60 20.93 -6.64
CA ASP A 69 -0.42 20.60 -8.06
C ASP A 69 1.06 20.36 -8.44
N ASP A 70 1.93 20.12 -7.45
CA ASP A 70 3.36 19.88 -7.70
C ASP A 70 3.59 18.71 -8.64
N LYS A 71 4.50 18.89 -9.59
CA LYS A 71 4.92 17.91 -10.60
C LYS A 71 6.38 17.52 -10.44
N VAL A 72 6.72 16.28 -10.79
CA VAL A 72 8.01 15.64 -10.48
C VAL A 72 8.81 15.15 -11.69
N SER A 73 8.16 14.82 -12.81
CA SER A 73 8.81 14.16 -13.97
C SER A 73 9.94 14.99 -14.56
N ASP A 74 9.75 16.30 -14.66
CA ASP A 74 10.72 17.20 -15.29
C ASP A 74 11.92 17.53 -14.38
N LYS A 75 11.87 17.10 -13.12
CA LYS A 75 12.84 17.43 -12.07
C LYS A 75 13.56 16.21 -11.51
N LEU A 76 13.34 15.03 -12.10
CA LEU A 76 13.95 13.78 -11.65
C LEU A 76 15.48 13.93 -11.55
N ASN A 77 16.01 13.65 -10.38
CA ASN A 77 17.44 13.76 -10.11
C ASN A 77 17.98 12.50 -9.43
N PRO A 78 18.46 11.52 -10.21
CA PRO A 78 19.03 10.28 -9.66
C PRO A 78 20.37 10.48 -8.96
N GLU A 79 21.02 11.65 -9.13
CA GLU A 79 22.29 11.95 -8.49
C GLU A 79 22.14 12.57 -7.10
N ARG A 80 20.92 12.93 -6.69
CA ARG A 80 20.65 13.50 -5.37
C ARG A 80 21.03 12.50 -4.28
N LYS A 81 21.93 12.91 -3.37
CA LYS A 81 22.36 12.08 -2.24
C LYS A 81 21.37 12.24 -1.09
N LEU A 82 20.90 11.11 -0.56
CA LEU A 82 19.80 11.02 0.40
C LEU A 82 20.25 10.21 1.62
N ARG A 83 19.60 10.47 2.75
CA ARG A 83 19.71 9.65 3.96
C ARG A 83 18.56 8.66 3.95
N ILE A 84 18.88 7.37 3.90
CA ILE A 84 17.91 6.29 3.73
C ILE A 84 17.93 5.41 4.97
N ALA A 85 16.79 5.34 5.65
CA ALA A 85 16.62 4.43 6.76
C ALA A 85 16.52 2.98 6.28
N VAL A 86 17.15 2.08 7.02
CA VAL A 86 16.99 0.64 6.89
C VAL A 86 16.52 0.07 8.22
N LEU A 87 15.71 -0.99 8.17
CA LEU A 87 15.05 -1.58 9.35
C LEU A 87 15.42 -3.07 9.51
N PRO A 88 16.64 -3.43 9.97
CA PRO A 88 17.12 -4.82 9.99
C PRO A 88 16.19 -5.78 10.78
N LYS A 89 15.69 -5.34 11.94
CA LYS A 89 14.77 -6.13 12.77
C LYS A 89 13.39 -6.29 12.13
N TYR A 90 12.95 -5.30 11.36
CA TYR A 90 11.63 -5.30 10.72
C TYR A 90 11.53 -6.39 9.64
N ILE A 91 12.66 -6.82 9.07
CA ILE A 91 12.71 -7.80 7.97
C ILE A 91 13.15 -9.21 8.41
N GLU A 92 13.33 -9.45 9.72
CA GLU A 92 13.90 -10.70 10.25
C GLU A 92 13.10 -11.95 9.81
N ASN A 93 11.78 -11.80 9.72
CA ASN A 93 10.85 -12.87 9.33
C ASN A 93 10.59 -12.97 7.82
N ALA A 94 11.26 -12.16 6.99
CA ALA A 94 11.18 -12.29 5.54
C ALA A 94 11.96 -13.53 5.04
N SER A 95 11.64 -14.03 3.85
CA SER A 95 12.40 -15.11 3.23
C SER A 95 13.83 -14.67 2.89
N GLU A 96 14.71 -15.65 2.69
CA GLU A 96 16.11 -15.39 2.32
C GLU A 96 16.24 -14.68 0.96
N ASP A 97 15.31 -14.92 0.03
CA ASP A 97 15.23 -14.19 -1.25
C ASP A 97 15.02 -12.69 -1.00
N ILE A 98 14.10 -12.32 -0.10
CA ILE A 98 13.81 -10.93 0.26
C ILE A 98 15.00 -10.31 0.98
N LYS A 99 15.60 -11.01 1.96
CA LYS A 99 16.78 -10.51 2.70
C LYS A 99 17.98 -10.28 1.80
N SER A 100 18.21 -11.19 0.85
CA SER A 100 19.29 -11.08 -0.13
C SER A 100 19.08 -9.88 -1.07
N ALA A 101 17.86 -9.68 -1.57
CA ALA A 101 17.51 -8.50 -2.35
C ALA A 101 17.66 -7.21 -1.53
N TYR A 102 17.27 -7.24 -0.25
CA TYR A 102 17.41 -6.09 0.66
C TYR A 102 18.86 -5.70 0.87
N ALA A 103 19.74 -6.67 1.14
CA ALA A 103 21.18 -6.43 1.24
C ALA A 103 21.75 -5.88 -0.09
N LYS A 104 21.34 -6.44 -1.24
CA LYS A 104 21.74 -5.94 -2.56
C LYS A 104 21.32 -4.49 -2.78
N ALA A 105 20.09 -4.12 -2.42
CA ALA A 105 19.60 -2.75 -2.55
C ALA A 105 20.35 -1.78 -1.63
N ILE A 106 20.71 -2.19 -0.40
CA ILE A 106 21.54 -1.37 0.50
C ILE A 106 22.89 -1.07 -0.15
N GLU A 107 23.57 -2.08 -0.70
CA GLU A 107 24.87 -1.89 -1.33
C GLU A 107 24.76 -1.02 -2.59
N ALA A 108 23.72 -1.22 -3.42
CA ALA A 108 23.43 -0.34 -4.55
C ALA A 108 23.26 1.13 -4.12
N LEU A 109 22.45 1.38 -3.09
CA LEU A 109 22.24 2.73 -2.56
C LEU A 109 23.54 3.36 -2.02
N LYS A 110 24.40 2.58 -1.35
CA LYS A 110 25.72 3.06 -0.91
C LYS A 110 26.63 3.41 -2.09
N THR A 111 26.67 2.55 -3.12
CA THR A 111 27.46 2.80 -4.34
C THR A 111 27.01 4.06 -5.06
N ALA A 112 25.70 4.30 -5.12
CA ALA A 112 25.12 5.53 -5.63
C ALA A 112 25.38 6.76 -4.73
N GLY A 113 26.02 6.59 -3.57
CA GLY A 113 26.45 7.67 -2.67
C GLY A 113 25.42 8.11 -1.63
N HIS A 114 24.36 7.33 -1.42
CA HIS A 114 23.40 7.58 -0.34
C HIS A 114 23.99 7.22 1.03
N THR A 115 23.52 7.89 2.07
CA THR A 115 23.87 7.57 3.46
C THR A 115 22.84 6.60 4.02
N ILE A 116 23.28 5.42 4.48
CA ILE A 116 22.41 4.42 5.11
C ILE A 116 22.38 4.64 6.62
N VAL A 117 21.17 4.69 7.20
CA VAL A 117 20.95 4.91 8.63
C VAL A 117 20.11 3.78 9.18
N GLU A 118 20.63 3.02 10.14
CA GLU A 118 19.83 2.00 10.81
C GLU A 118 18.82 2.65 11.76
N LYS A 119 17.57 2.19 11.69
CA LYS A 119 16.46 2.64 12.54
C LYS A 119 15.65 1.42 13.00
N GLU A 120 14.81 1.64 14.00
CA GLU A 120 13.85 0.64 14.48
C GLU A 120 12.42 1.15 14.28
N MET A 121 11.50 0.20 14.08
CA MET A 121 10.06 0.42 13.97
C MET A 121 9.35 -0.63 14.82
N MET A 122 8.12 -0.36 15.26
CA MET A 122 7.34 -1.35 16.00
C MET A 122 7.11 -2.63 15.20
N ASP A 123 6.72 -3.68 15.93
CA ASP A 123 6.33 -4.96 15.34
C ASP A 123 5.12 -4.77 14.41
N ALA A 124 5.29 -5.15 13.15
CA ALA A 124 4.31 -4.99 12.07
C ALA A 124 2.98 -5.74 12.33
N LYS A 125 2.92 -6.67 13.30
CA LYS A 125 1.66 -7.35 13.67
C LYS A 125 0.55 -6.38 14.11
N TYR A 126 0.93 -5.23 14.69
CA TYR A 126 -0.03 -4.22 15.10
C TYR A 126 -0.62 -3.48 13.89
N ASP A 127 0.16 -3.34 12.82
CA ASP A 127 -0.28 -2.75 11.55
C ASP A 127 -1.40 -3.57 10.93
N ILE A 128 -1.24 -4.91 10.92
CA ILE A 128 -2.26 -5.85 10.39
C ILE A 128 -3.59 -5.65 11.12
N SER A 129 -3.53 -5.63 12.45
CA SER A 129 -4.73 -5.47 13.28
C SER A 129 -5.43 -4.14 13.02
N ALA A 130 -4.66 -3.03 13.00
CA ALA A 130 -5.19 -1.70 12.75
C ALA A 130 -5.77 -1.57 11.33
N TYR A 131 -5.08 -2.10 10.32
CA TYR A 131 -5.52 -2.07 8.93
C TYR A 131 -6.81 -2.86 8.72
N TYR A 132 -6.87 -4.13 9.14
CA TYR A 132 -8.04 -4.97 8.86
C TYR A 132 -9.29 -4.47 9.59
N ILE A 133 -9.17 -3.96 10.82
CA ILE A 133 -10.31 -3.34 11.51
C ILE A 133 -10.77 -2.08 10.75
N THR A 134 -9.84 -1.20 10.39
CA THR A 134 -10.17 0.06 9.70
C THR A 134 -10.80 -0.20 8.33
N ALA A 135 -10.11 -1.00 7.49
CA ALA A 135 -10.53 -1.26 6.13
C ALA A 135 -11.86 -2.01 6.06
N THR A 136 -12.12 -2.97 6.96
CA THR A 136 -13.39 -3.71 6.96
C THR A 136 -14.55 -2.89 7.51
N ALA A 137 -14.32 -2.06 8.54
CA ALA A 137 -15.30 -1.11 9.04
C ALA A 137 -15.74 -0.12 7.95
N GLU A 138 -14.80 0.41 7.19
CA GLU A 138 -15.14 1.31 6.08
C GLU A 138 -15.79 0.57 4.92
N ALA A 139 -15.29 -0.63 4.59
CA ALA A 139 -15.84 -1.44 3.51
C ALA A 139 -17.31 -1.78 3.72
N THR A 140 -17.73 -2.13 4.95
CA THR A 140 -19.15 -2.46 5.19
C THR A 140 -20.06 -1.28 4.84
N THR A 141 -19.65 -0.05 5.16
CA THR A 141 -20.40 1.16 4.85
C THR A 141 -20.30 1.51 3.36
N ASN A 142 -19.10 1.47 2.78
CA ASN A 142 -18.87 1.82 1.38
C ASN A 142 -19.60 0.87 0.42
N LEU A 143 -19.62 -0.43 0.74
CA LEU A 143 -20.25 -1.48 -0.04
C LEU A 143 -21.77 -1.60 0.21
N ALA A 144 -22.33 -0.88 1.20
CA ALA A 144 -23.77 -0.92 1.50
C ALA A 144 -24.63 -0.42 0.32
N ARG A 145 -24.08 0.47 -0.52
CA ARG A 145 -24.74 1.02 -1.71
C ARG A 145 -25.07 -0.01 -2.80
N TYR A 146 -24.39 -1.15 -2.81
CA TYR A 146 -24.59 -2.22 -3.78
C TYR A 146 -25.75 -3.09 -3.32
N ASP A 147 -26.93 -2.73 -3.79
CA ASP A 147 -28.20 -3.25 -3.29
C ASP A 147 -29.16 -3.69 -4.41
N GLY A 148 -28.74 -3.52 -5.67
CA GLY A 148 -29.49 -3.88 -6.87
C GLY A 148 -30.69 -3.00 -7.19
N ILE A 149 -30.93 -1.93 -6.44
CA ILE A 149 -32.09 -1.06 -6.63
C ILE A 149 -31.85 -0.05 -7.75
N ARG A 150 -30.68 0.61 -7.72
CA ARG A 150 -30.34 1.68 -8.66
C ARG A 150 -29.48 1.21 -9.83
N TYR A 151 -28.63 0.21 -9.60
CA TYR A 151 -27.67 -0.31 -10.58
C TYR A 151 -27.12 -1.67 -10.15
N GLY A 152 -26.43 -2.34 -11.06
CA GLY A 152 -25.78 -3.63 -10.83
C GLY A 152 -26.76 -4.81 -10.90
N ASN A 153 -26.33 -5.93 -10.32
CA ASN A 153 -27.14 -7.15 -10.28
C ASN A 153 -28.31 -6.98 -9.31
N ARG A 154 -29.47 -7.57 -9.64
CA ARG A 154 -30.64 -7.64 -8.76
C ARG A 154 -31.20 -9.05 -8.77
N VAL A 155 -31.47 -9.58 -7.59
CA VAL A 155 -32.22 -10.82 -7.39
C VAL A 155 -33.53 -10.44 -6.71
N GLU A 156 -34.67 -10.69 -7.38
CA GLU A 156 -35.97 -10.40 -6.79
C GLU A 156 -36.29 -11.34 -5.62
N GLY A 157 -36.56 -10.76 -4.46
CA GLY A 157 -37.03 -11.47 -3.27
C GLY A 157 -38.54 -11.31 -3.06
N LYS A 158 -39.07 -11.99 -2.06
CA LYS A 158 -40.51 -11.95 -1.71
C LYS A 158 -40.98 -10.59 -1.20
N ASN A 159 -40.06 -9.79 -0.69
CA ASN A 159 -40.27 -8.43 -0.22
C ASN A 159 -38.95 -7.63 -0.38
N LEU A 160 -38.93 -6.38 0.08
CA LEU A 160 -37.75 -5.52 -0.06
C LEU A 160 -36.54 -6.04 0.75
N GLU A 161 -36.75 -6.50 1.96
CA GLU A 161 -35.69 -7.05 2.82
C GLU A 161 -35.05 -8.29 2.17
N ASP A 162 -35.87 -9.23 1.71
CA ASP A 162 -35.41 -10.44 1.02
C ASP A 162 -34.70 -10.07 -0.30
N THR A 163 -35.18 -9.07 -1.04
CA THR A 163 -34.49 -8.56 -2.24
C THR A 163 -33.08 -8.08 -1.93
N PHE A 164 -32.87 -7.34 -0.82
CA PHE A 164 -31.54 -6.91 -0.41
C PHE A 164 -30.65 -8.10 -0.01
N ILE A 165 -31.18 -9.03 0.78
CA ILE A 165 -30.45 -10.21 1.25
C ILE A 165 -30.03 -11.07 0.06
N GLN A 166 -30.96 -11.43 -0.83
CA GLN A 166 -30.67 -12.27 -1.99
C GLN A 166 -29.69 -11.58 -2.93
N THR A 167 -29.92 -10.30 -3.26
CA THR A 167 -29.06 -9.56 -4.18
C THR A 167 -27.61 -9.52 -3.68
N ARG A 168 -27.41 -9.17 -2.41
CA ARG A 168 -26.06 -9.05 -1.83
C ARG A 168 -25.40 -10.41 -1.62
N SER A 169 -26.15 -11.42 -1.19
CA SER A 169 -25.62 -12.76 -0.92
C SER A 169 -25.17 -13.48 -2.19
N ASN A 170 -25.89 -13.28 -3.30
CA ASN A 170 -25.54 -13.84 -4.61
C ASN A 170 -24.57 -12.94 -5.40
N GLY A 171 -24.52 -11.64 -5.10
CA GLY A 171 -23.65 -10.68 -5.79
C GLY A 171 -22.22 -10.64 -5.26
N PHE A 172 -22.01 -10.84 -3.95
CA PHE A 172 -20.69 -10.79 -3.34
C PHE A 172 -20.08 -12.18 -3.13
N GLY A 173 -18.81 -12.32 -3.52
CA GLY A 173 -18.00 -13.49 -3.17
C GLY A 173 -17.69 -13.57 -1.67
N ASP A 174 -17.21 -14.74 -1.24
CA ASP A 174 -17.07 -15.06 0.19
C ASP A 174 -16.09 -14.14 0.93
N GLU A 175 -15.00 -13.71 0.29
CA GLU A 175 -14.05 -12.78 0.90
C GLU A 175 -14.70 -11.41 1.19
N VAL A 176 -15.50 -10.89 0.25
CA VAL A 176 -16.20 -9.62 0.43
C VAL A 176 -17.25 -9.74 1.52
N LYS A 177 -18.02 -10.84 1.54
CA LYS A 177 -19.00 -11.11 2.60
C LYS A 177 -18.34 -11.21 3.98
N ARG A 178 -17.21 -11.91 4.12
CA ARG A 178 -16.44 -11.97 5.38
C ARG A 178 -16.02 -10.58 5.87
N ARG A 179 -15.52 -9.74 4.98
CA ARG A 179 -15.12 -8.36 5.32
C ARG A 179 -16.30 -7.49 5.75
N ILE A 180 -17.44 -7.60 5.08
CA ILE A 180 -18.67 -6.89 5.47
C ILE A 180 -19.14 -7.35 6.85
N LEU A 181 -19.14 -8.66 7.12
CA LEU A 181 -19.52 -9.21 8.43
C LEU A 181 -18.61 -8.71 9.55
N LEU A 182 -17.28 -8.76 9.34
CA LEU A 182 -16.31 -8.24 10.31
C LEU A 182 -16.48 -6.73 10.52
N GLY A 183 -16.66 -5.97 9.45
CA GLY A 183 -16.91 -4.53 9.49
C GLY A 183 -18.14 -4.18 10.32
N ASN A 184 -19.26 -4.88 10.11
CA ASN A 184 -20.47 -4.70 10.90
C ASN A 184 -20.24 -5.04 12.38
N PHE A 185 -19.49 -6.10 12.67
CA PHE A 185 -19.17 -6.48 14.04
C PHE A 185 -18.35 -5.41 14.76
N VAL A 186 -17.24 -4.94 14.17
CA VAL A 186 -16.36 -3.96 14.82
C VAL A 186 -16.98 -2.57 14.95
N LEU A 187 -18.03 -2.26 14.17
CA LEU A 187 -18.81 -1.03 14.27
C LEU A 187 -20.04 -1.15 15.18
N SER A 188 -20.38 -2.35 15.63
CA SER A 188 -21.60 -2.57 16.41
C SER A 188 -21.49 -2.02 17.84
N SER A 189 -22.66 -1.70 18.41
CA SER A 189 -22.77 -1.21 19.79
C SER A 189 -22.09 -2.17 20.78
N GLY A 190 -21.33 -1.62 21.72
CA GLY A 190 -20.53 -2.40 22.69
C GLY A 190 -19.14 -2.82 22.20
N TYR A 191 -18.92 -2.86 20.88
CA TYR A 191 -17.63 -3.27 20.28
C TYR A 191 -16.86 -2.12 19.61
N TYR A 192 -17.55 -1.02 19.28
CA TYR A 192 -16.97 0.16 18.62
C TYR A 192 -15.71 0.72 19.32
N GLU A 193 -15.78 0.98 20.62
CA GLU A 193 -14.66 1.50 21.41
C GLU A 193 -13.51 0.48 21.51
N ALA A 194 -13.86 -0.80 21.71
CA ALA A 194 -12.89 -1.87 21.92
C ALA A 194 -12.09 -2.20 20.65
N TYR A 195 -12.70 -2.09 19.47
CA TYR A 195 -12.08 -2.45 18.20
C TYR A 195 -11.79 -1.23 17.33
N TYR A 196 -12.81 -0.52 16.85
CA TYR A 196 -12.63 0.54 15.85
C TYR A 196 -11.85 1.74 16.41
N VAL A 197 -12.24 2.28 17.57
CA VAL A 197 -11.51 3.40 18.20
C VAL A 197 -10.08 2.99 18.56
N LYS A 198 -9.90 1.77 19.06
CA LYS A 198 -8.56 1.24 19.36
C LYS A 198 -7.69 1.15 18.10
N ALA A 199 -8.24 0.69 16.98
CA ALA A 199 -7.53 0.64 15.70
C ALA A 199 -7.15 2.03 15.19
N GLN A 200 -8.03 3.03 15.33
CA GLN A 200 -7.70 4.42 14.94
C GLN A 200 -6.59 5.03 15.82
N LYS A 201 -6.57 4.71 17.13
CA LYS A 201 -5.46 5.10 18.02
C LYS A 201 -4.15 4.44 17.59
N THR A 202 -4.18 3.15 17.25
CA THR A 202 -3.00 2.45 16.72
C THR A 202 -2.53 3.04 15.40
N ARG A 203 -3.45 3.41 14.50
CA ARG A 203 -3.12 4.12 13.24
C ARG A 203 -2.37 5.42 13.51
N HIS A 204 -2.76 6.18 14.53
CA HIS A 204 -2.03 7.40 14.92
C HIS A 204 -0.63 7.08 15.43
N ILE A 205 -0.47 6.07 16.28
CA ILE A 205 0.84 5.61 16.77
C ILE A 205 1.77 5.25 15.60
N ILE A 206 1.26 4.51 14.60
CA ILE A 206 2.02 4.13 13.41
C ILE A 206 2.48 5.37 12.63
N LYS A 207 1.62 6.38 12.48
CA LYS A 207 1.99 7.66 11.86
C LYS A 207 3.11 8.36 12.62
N ASP A 208 3.01 8.44 13.96
CA ASP A 208 4.03 9.06 14.81
C ASP A 208 5.38 8.32 14.73
N GLU A 209 5.39 7.01 14.54
CA GLU A 209 6.63 6.25 14.33
C GLU A 209 7.33 6.61 13.03
N TYR A 210 6.59 6.70 11.93
CA TYR A 210 7.15 7.18 10.67
C TYR A 210 7.70 8.61 10.81
N GLU A 211 6.96 9.51 11.46
CA GLU A 211 7.42 10.89 11.69
C GLU A 211 8.73 10.94 12.48
N LYS A 212 8.88 10.10 13.51
CA LYS A 212 10.14 9.98 14.27
C LYS A 212 11.31 9.51 13.41
N ILE A 213 11.09 8.53 12.54
CA ILE A 213 12.14 8.04 11.63
C ILE A 213 12.53 9.15 10.65
N PHE A 214 11.52 9.76 10.02
CA PHE A 214 11.67 10.83 9.03
C PHE A 214 12.22 12.15 9.58
N ALA A 215 12.32 12.30 10.90
CA ALA A 215 13.02 13.44 11.51
C ALA A 215 14.49 13.52 11.06
N ASP A 216 15.13 12.39 10.81
CA ASP A 216 16.58 12.31 10.50
C ASP A 216 16.91 11.72 9.13
N VAL A 217 15.90 11.27 8.36
CA VAL A 217 16.08 10.60 7.06
C VAL A 217 15.12 11.15 6.02
N ASP A 218 15.46 10.90 4.75
CA ASP A 218 14.68 11.32 3.59
C ASP A 218 13.76 10.20 3.10
N LEU A 219 14.26 8.96 3.11
CA LEU A 219 13.55 7.77 2.66
C LEU A 219 13.69 6.61 3.65
N ILE A 220 12.79 5.63 3.54
CA ILE A 220 12.89 4.33 4.21
C ILE A 220 12.89 3.24 3.15
N LEU A 221 13.88 2.34 3.19
CA LEU A 221 13.89 1.11 2.40
C LEU A 221 13.15 0.02 3.18
N SER A 222 12.22 -0.66 2.52
CA SER A 222 11.45 -1.76 3.10
C SER A 222 11.15 -2.83 2.04
N PRO A 223 10.98 -4.10 2.42
CA PRO A 223 10.36 -5.09 1.54
C PRO A 223 8.92 -4.71 1.20
N VAL A 224 8.40 -5.26 0.10
CA VAL A 224 6.98 -5.16 -0.27
C VAL A 224 6.19 -6.34 0.28
N ALA A 225 6.77 -7.53 0.26
CA ALA A 225 6.14 -8.77 0.69
C ALA A 225 7.17 -9.63 1.47
N PRO A 226 6.72 -10.56 2.33
CA PRO A 226 7.62 -11.46 3.06
C PRO A 226 8.26 -12.54 2.20
N THR A 227 7.69 -12.82 1.03
CA THR A 227 8.15 -13.85 0.09
C THR A 227 7.98 -13.35 -1.35
N VAL A 228 8.50 -14.11 -2.31
CA VAL A 228 8.09 -14.00 -3.72
C VAL A 228 6.62 -14.41 -3.90
N ALA A 229 6.10 -14.23 -5.12
CA ALA A 229 4.74 -14.61 -5.45
C ALA A 229 4.47 -16.10 -5.19
N ASN A 230 3.38 -16.39 -4.48
CA ASN A 230 2.93 -17.77 -4.22
C ASN A 230 2.28 -18.37 -5.48
N LYS A 231 2.25 -19.70 -5.57
CA LYS A 231 1.53 -20.42 -6.61
C LYS A 231 0.02 -20.27 -6.41
N PHE A 232 -0.72 -20.42 -7.50
CA PHE A 232 -2.18 -20.42 -7.43
C PHE A 232 -2.68 -21.56 -6.54
N GLY A 233 -3.52 -21.22 -5.56
CA GLY A 233 -4.10 -22.17 -4.61
C GLY A 233 -3.19 -22.60 -3.46
N GLU A 234 -1.96 -22.06 -3.37
CA GLU A 234 -1.01 -22.39 -2.31
C GLU A 234 -1.46 -21.81 -0.95
N LEU A 235 -1.91 -20.56 -0.94
CA LEU A 235 -2.48 -19.93 0.24
C LEU A 235 -3.94 -20.34 0.39
N SER A 236 -4.21 -21.24 1.35
CA SER A 236 -5.55 -21.74 1.64
C SER A 236 -6.20 -21.05 2.83
N ASN A 237 -5.40 -20.42 3.70
CA ASN A 237 -5.87 -19.71 4.88
C ASN A 237 -5.90 -18.19 4.65
N PRO A 238 -7.03 -17.49 4.90
CA PRO A 238 -7.09 -16.03 4.81
C PRO A 238 -6.02 -15.31 5.63
N MET A 239 -5.63 -15.85 6.79
CA MET A 239 -4.59 -15.23 7.63
C MET A 239 -3.21 -15.21 6.96
N GLU A 240 -2.85 -16.24 6.22
CA GLU A 240 -1.58 -16.30 5.47
C GLU A 240 -1.57 -15.25 4.35
N MET A 241 -2.71 -15.11 3.65
CA MET A 241 -2.90 -14.06 2.65
C MET A 241 -2.79 -12.67 3.28
N TYR A 242 -3.32 -12.46 4.49
CA TYR A 242 -3.25 -11.17 5.18
C TYR A 242 -1.83 -10.82 5.64
N LEU A 243 -1.05 -11.82 6.06
CA LEU A 243 0.36 -11.66 6.40
C LEU A 243 1.23 -11.29 5.19
N SER A 244 0.78 -11.60 3.96
CA SER A 244 1.50 -11.23 2.74
C SER A 244 1.57 -9.70 2.52
N ASP A 245 0.70 -8.93 3.18
CA ASP A 245 0.63 -7.47 3.10
C ASP A 245 1.42 -6.76 4.21
N ILE A 246 2.11 -7.49 5.11
CA ILE A 246 2.65 -6.98 6.37
C ILE A 246 3.53 -5.73 6.24
N TYR A 247 4.28 -5.60 5.15
CA TYR A 247 5.19 -4.48 4.91
C TYR A 247 4.57 -3.31 4.12
N THR A 248 3.31 -3.41 3.72
CA THR A 248 2.66 -2.40 2.86
C THR A 248 1.59 -1.60 3.58
N ILE A 249 0.87 -2.23 4.51
CA ILE A 249 -0.33 -1.67 5.16
C ILE A 249 -0.07 -0.45 6.04
N SER A 250 1.07 -0.41 6.73
CA SER A 250 1.48 0.71 7.59
C SER A 250 1.63 2.01 6.81
N VAL A 251 2.10 1.93 5.56
CA VAL A 251 2.18 3.06 4.62
C VAL A 251 0.79 3.65 4.34
N ASN A 252 -0.24 2.82 4.15
CA ASN A 252 -1.61 3.30 3.96
C ASN A 252 -2.19 3.91 5.25
N LEU A 253 -1.92 3.28 6.40
CA LEU A 253 -2.35 3.78 7.70
C LEU A 253 -1.77 5.17 7.98
N ALA A 254 -0.50 5.39 7.64
CA ALA A 254 0.19 6.67 7.78
C ALA A 254 -0.09 7.67 6.63
N GLY A 255 -0.74 7.23 5.54
CA GLY A 255 -1.06 8.08 4.38
C GLY A 255 0.13 8.44 3.49
N LEU A 256 1.26 7.73 3.62
CA LEU A 256 2.55 8.07 3.02
C LEU A 256 2.69 7.61 1.56
N PRO A 257 3.50 8.27 0.72
CA PRO A 257 3.84 7.78 -0.61
C PRO A 257 4.86 6.63 -0.54
N ALA A 258 4.73 5.64 -1.41
CA ALA A 258 5.70 4.55 -1.55
C ALA A 258 5.73 3.97 -2.95
N LEU A 259 6.94 3.66 -3.43
CA LEU A 259 7.21 3.15 -4.77
C LEU A 259 7.91 1.80 -4.67
N ALA A 260 7.30 0.78 -5.26
CA ALA A 260 7.87 -0.55 -5.42
C ALA A 260 8.59 -0.67 -6.77
N LEU A 261 9.75 -1.33 -6.79
CA LEU A 261 10.56 -1.57 -7.98
C LEU A 261 11.31 -2.92 -7.87
N PRO A 262 11.60 -3.58 -9.00
CA PRO A 262 12.29 -4.87 -9.02
C PRO A 262 13.78 -4.73 -8.68
N ILE A 263 14.32 -5.65 -7.88
CA ILE A 263 15.71 -5.63 -7.39
C ILE A 263 16.53 -6.82 -7.90
N SER A 264 15.91 -8.00 -7.96
CA SER A 264 16.55 -9.24 -8.42
C SER A 264 15.51 -10.25 -8.86
N LYS A 265 15.99 -11.39 -9.38
CA LYS A 265 15.21 -12.62 -9.50
C LYS A 265 15.76 -13.63 -8.50
N ASN A 266 14.90 -14.50 -7.99
CA ASN A 266 15.35 -15.63 -7.16
C ASN A 266 15.84 -16.80 -8.04
N ALA A 267 16.19 -17.93 -7.41
CA ALA A 267 16.68 -19.12 -8.12
C ALA A 267 15.67 -19.75 -9.10
N GLU A 268 14.38 -19.45 -8.94
CA GLU A 268 13.29 -19.89 -9.82
C GLU A 268 12.93 -18.83 -10.87
N GLU A 269 13.78 -17.82 -11.08
CA GLU A 269 13.55 -16.67 -11.97
C GLU A 269 12.34 -15.80 -11.58
N MET A 270 11.82 -15.95 -10.35
CA MET A 270 10.71 -15.15 -9.84
C MET A 270 11.20 -13.75 -9.43
N PRO A 271 10.49 -12.67 -9.81
CA PRO A 271 10.86 -11.32 -9.42
C PRO A 271 10.85 -11.11 -7.89
N VAL A 272 11.83 -10.36 -7.40
CA VAL A 272 11.91 -9.87 -6.03
C VAL A 272 11.91 -8.35 -6.05
N GLY A 273 10.85 -7.74 -5.54
CA GLY A 273 10.68 -6.29 -5.44
C GLY A 273 10.81 -5.77 -4.02
N LEU A 274 11.42 -4.59 -3.88
CA LEU A 274 11.44 -3.80 -2.66
C LEU A 274 10.71 -2.48 -2.88
N GLN A 275 10.57 -1.68 -1.83
CA GLN A 275 9.97 -0.35 -1.91
C GLN A 275 10.79 0.69 -1.16
N LEU A 276 10.71 1.91 -1.68
CA LEU A 276 11.09 3.13 -0.98
C LEU A 276 9.82 3.82 -0.48
N ILE A 277 9.90 4.40 0.71
CA ILE A 277 8.81 5.17 1.34
C ILE A 277 9.35 6.56 1.64
N ALA A 278 8.61 7.60 1.29
CA ALA A 278 8.99 8.98 1.58
C ALA A 278 8.00 9.65 2.56
N LYS A 279 8.33 10.89 2.94
CA LYS A 279 7.43 11.76 3.71
C LYS A 279 6.17 12.05 2.92
N ALA A 280 5.07 12.33 3.63
CA ALA A 280 3.84 12.80 2.99
C ALA A 280 4.13 14.04 2.14
N TYR A 281 3.63 14.03 0.90
CA TYR A 281 3.78 15.09 -0.10
C TYR A 281 5.22 15.32 -0.60
N ASP A 282 6.12 14.35 -0.39
CA ASP A 282 7.51 14.40 -0.88
C ASP A 282 7.76 13.35 -1.97
N GLU A 283 6.84 13.24 -2.93
CA GLU A 283 6.98 12.34 -4.07
C GLU A 283 8.24 12.61 -4.90
N GLN A 284 8.72 13.87 -4.97
CA GLN A 284 9.96 14.18 -5.68
C GLN A 284 11.14 13.40 -5.10
N THR A 285 11.33 13.43 -3.77
CA THR A 285 12.41 12.70 -3.11
C THR A 285 12.26 11.18 -3.29
N LEU A 286 11.02 10.69 -3.29
CA LEU A 286 10.72 9.29 -3.57
C LEU A 286 11.17 8.87 -4.97
N PHE A 287 10.80 9.65 -5.99
CA PHE A 287 11.15 9.37 -7.38
C PHE A 287 12.65 9.52 -7.63
N ASP A 288 13.30 10.53 -7.05
CA ASP A 288 14.76 10.71 -7.13
C ASP A 288 15.51 9.47 -6.60
N GLY A 289 15.14 9.00 -5.41
CA GLY A 289 15.76 7.81 -4.79
C GLY A 289 15.43 6.51 -5.53
N ALA A 290 14.19 6.38 -6.02
CA ALA A 290 13.78 5.22 -6.82
C ALA A 290 14.54 5.13 -8.14
N LEU A 291 14.69 6.25 -8.84
CA LEU A 291 15.42 6.30 -10.11
C LEU A 291 16.92 6.04 -9.90
N SER A 292 17.50 6.55 -8.81
CA SER A 292 18.87 6.24 -8.42
C SER A 292 19.08 4.73 -8.22
N LEU A 293 18.19 4.10 -7.44
CA LEU A 293 18.23 2.66 -7.20
C LEU A 293 17.99 1.83 -8.46
N GLU A 294 17.04 2.21 -9.30
CA GLU A 294 16.75 1.53 -10.57
C GLU A 294 17.99 1.51 -11.49
N LYS A 295 18.69 2.64 -11.61
CA LYS A 295 19.90 2.75 -12.43
C LYS A 295 21.04 1.87 -11.93
N GLU A 296 21.26 1.83 -10.62
CA GLU A 296 22.33 1.02 -10.03
C GLU A 296 22.02 -0.48 -10.08
N ILE A 297 20.76 -0.86 -9.87
CA ILE A 297 20.35 -2.27 -9.94
C ILE A 297 20.36 -2.79 -11.39
N ALA A 298 19.98 -1.93 -12.36
CA ALA A 298 19.88 -2.27 -13.78
C ALA A 298 19.11 -3.59 -14.04
N TYR A 299 17.95 -3.73 -13.38
CA TYR A 299 17.11 -4.92 -13.49
C TYR A 299 16.69 -5.15 -14.95
N LYS A 300 16.80 -6.40 -15.42
CA LYS A 300 16.36 -6.80 -16.76
C LYS A 300 15.16 -7.73 -16.59
N ALA A 301 14.01 -7.29 -17.09
CA ALA A 301 12.78 -8.07 -17.15
C ALA A 301 12.99 -9.36 -17.94
#